data_AF-A0A017TI71-F1
#
_entry.id   AF-A0A017TI71-F1
#
_cell.length_a   1.000
_cell.length_b   1.000
_cell.length_c   1.000
_cell.angle_alpha   90.00
_cell.angle_beta   90.00
_cell.angle_gamma   90.00
#
_symmetry.space_group_name_H-M   'P 1'
#
loop_
_entity.id
_entity.type
_entity.pdbx_description
1 polymer ?
#
loop_
_entity_poly.entity_id
_entity_poly.type
_entity_poly.pdbx_seq_one_letter_code
_entity_poly.pdbx_strand_id
1 'polypeptide(L)'
;MRLIRKGFYVWITTHSENFCQQINNFLKLGDLDEERRVQAQERLGYAPQDYLLPDDVAGYEFKLDAPGGRSTVVEMKKTPRGMVMPTFNRALLRLGEEVDLLDQLAGET
;
A
#
# COMPACT_ATOMS: atom_id res chain seq x y z
N MET A 1 9.68 -8.32 -7.02
CA MET A 1 10.38 -8.93 -5.86
C MET A 1 11.72 -9.54 -6.22
N ARG A 2 11.84 -10.25 -7.35
CA ARG A 2 13.10 -10.89 -7.81
C ARG A 2 14.35 -10.00 -7.83
N LEU A 3 14.24 -8.71 -8.20
CA LEU A 3 15.37 -7.77 -8.17
C LEU A 3 15.82 -7.47 -6.73
N ILE A 4 14.88 -7.18 -5.84
CA ILE A 4 15.14 -6.91 -4.42
C ILE A 4 15.82 -8.13 -3.78
N ARG A 5 15.33 -9.34 -4.06
CA ARG A 5 15.92 -10.61 -3.59
C ARG A 5 17.32 -10.89 -4.15
N LYS A 6 17.74 -10.20 -5.21
CA LYS A 6 19.11 -10.24 -5.76
C LYS A 6 20.01 -9.12 -5.21
N GLY A 7 19.54 -8.34 -4.24
CA GLY A 7 20.29 -7.25 -3.62
C GLY A 7 20.23 -5.91 -4.39
N PHE A 8 19.33 -5.78 -5.37
CA PHE A 8 19.16 -4.51 -6.08
C PHE A 8 18.20 -3.58 -5.32
N TYR A 9 18.61 -2.32 -5.17
CA TYR A 9 17.75 -1.23 -4.70
C TYR A 9 16.92 -0.67 -5.86
N VAL A 10 15.62 -0.50 -5.65
CA VAL A 10 14.69 0.00 -6.67
C VAL A 10 13.94 1.21 -6.12
N TRP A 11 13.97 2.32 -6.86
CA TRP A 11 13.18 3.52 -6.54
C TRP A 11 11.98 3.61 -7.47
N ILE A 12 10.79 3.78 -6.89
CA ILE A 12 9.53 3.81 -7.64
C ILE A 12 8.70 4.99 -7.13
N THR A 13 8.20 5.80 -8.05
CA THR A 13 7.16 6.79 -7.78
C THR A 13 5.88 6.34 -8.47
N THR A 14 4.77 6.25 -7.74
CA THR A 14 3.52 5.72 -8.28
C THR A 14 2.32 6.37 -7.63
N HIS A 15 1.25 6.49 -8.42
CA HIS A 15 -0.09 6.79 -7.93
C HIS A 15 -0.97 5.53 -7.91
N SER A 16 -0.42 4.36 -8.23
CA SER A 16 -1.16 3.10 -8.26
C SER A 16 -1.35 2.54 -6.85
N GLU A 17 -2.60 2.57 -6.41
CA GLU A 17 -3.04 2.00 -5.14
C GLU A 17 -2.91 0.49 -5.14
N ASN A 18 -3.25 -0.16 -6.26
CA ASN A 18 -3.09 -1.60 -6.42
C ASN A 18 -1.63 -2.03 -6.26
N PHE A 19 -0.68 -1.24 -6.78
CA PHE A 19 0.73 -1.52 -6.57
C PHE A 19 1.10 -1.44 -5.08
N CYS A 20 0.67 -0.39 -4.41
CA CYS A 20 0.86 -0.19 -2.99
C CYS A 20 0.25 -1.31 -2.14
N GLN A 21 -0.97 -1.73 -2.45
CA GLN A 21 -1.63 -2.87 -1.80
C GLN A 21 -0.88 -4.18 -2.07
N GLN A 22 -0.33 -4.34 -3.26
CA GLN A 22 0.48 -5.49 -3.61
C GLN A 22 1.79 -5.54 -2.79
N ILE A 23 2.43 -4.40 -2.55
CA ILE A 23 3.57 -4.32 -1.61
C ILE A 23 3.14 -4.76 -0.21
N ASN A 24 1.99 -4.29 0.28
CA ASN A 24 1.46 -4.72 1.58
C ASN A 24 1.17 -6.22 1.63
N ASN A 25 0.68 -6.82 0.55
CA ASN A 25 0.46 -8.26 0.48
C ASN A 25 1.80 -9.03 0.58
N PHE A 26 2.85 -8.56 -0.09
CA PHE A 26 4.17 -9.18 0.02
C PHE A 26 4.79 -9.01 1.42
N LEU A 27 4.54 -7.89 2.11
CA LEU A 27 4.92 -7.71 3.51
C LEU A 27 4.20 -8.70 4.42
N LYS A 28 2.88 -8.85 4.24
CA LYS A 28 2.09 -9.85 4.99
C LYS A 28 2.59 -11.27 4.77
N LEU A 29 2.97 -11.62 3.54
CA LEU A 29 3.58 -12.92 3.25
C LEU A 29 4.91 -13.09 3.99
N GLY A 30 5.74 -12.04 4.07
CA GLY A 30 7.02 -12.09 4.77
C GLY A 30 6.90 -12.20 6.30
N ASP A 31 5.78 -11.75 6.88
CA ASP A 31 5.47 -11.83 8.31
C ASP A 31 4.95 -13.22 8.74
N LEU A 32 4.52 -14.06 7.79
CA LEU A 32 4.10 -15.43 8.06
C LEU A 32 5.30 -16.34 8.34
N ASP A 33 5.07 -17.36 9.18
CA ASP A 33 5.97 -18.51 9.25
C ASP A 33 6.06 -19.22 7.89
N GLU A 34 7.16 -19.95 7.67
CA GLU A 34 7.50 -20.50 6.36
C GLU A 34 6.42 -21.44 5.81
N GLU A 35 5.86 -22.31 6.66
CA GLU A 35 4.83 -23.27 6.26
C GLU A 35 3.57 -22.54 5.76
N ARG A 36 3.06 -21.57 6.55
CA ARG A 36 1.89 -20.78 6.15
C ARG A 36 2.15 -19.89 4.95
N ARG A 37 3.36 -19.35 4.82
CA ARG A 37 3.76 -18.55 3.66
C ARG A 37 3.72 -19.38 2.38
N VAL A 38 4.29 -20.57 2.38
CA VAL A 38 4.28 -21.48 1.21
C VAL A 38 2.84 -21.82 0.80
N GLN A 39 1.99 -22.20 1.76
CA GLN A 39 0.58 -22.48 1.49
C GLN A 39 -0.17 -21.29 0.89
N ALA A 40 0.09 -20.07 1.40
CA ALA A 40 -0.51 -18.86 0.87
C ALA A 40 -0.01 -18.52 -0.55
N GLN A 41 1.28 -18.71 -0.81
CA GLN A 41 1.89 -18.48 -2.12
C GLN A 41 1.34 -19.44 -3.18
N GLU A 42 1.19 -20.72 -2.85
CA GLU A 42 0.58 -21.72 -3.75
C GLU A 42 -0.86 -21.35 -4.11
N ARG A 43 -1.68 -20.99 -3.12
CA ARG A 43 -3.09 -20.61 -3.33
C ARG A 43 -3.26 -19.34 -4.15
N LEU A 44 -2.32 -18.40 -4.03
CA LEU A 44 -2.38 -17.09 -4.68
C LEU A 44 -1.55 -17.03 -5.98
N GLY A 45 -0.86 -18.10 -6.35
CA GLY A 45 -0.05 -18.18 -7.57
C GLY A 45 1.26 -17.37 -7.51
N TYR A 46 1.82 -17.17 -6.32
CA TYR A 46 3.08 -16.46 -6.11
C TYR A 46 4.29 -17.41 -6.11
N ALA A 47 5.44 -16.92 -6.57
CA ALA A 47 6.67 -17.70 -6.49
C ALA A 47 7.25 -17.67 -5.06
N PRO A 48 8.10 -18.64 -4.68
CA PRO A 48 8.66 -18.71 -3.31
C PRO A 48 9.37 -17.43 -2.85
N GLN A 49 10.03 -16.72 -3.77
CA GLN A 49 10.73 -15.46 -3.48
C GLN A 49 9.83 -14.22 -3.44
N ASP A 50 8.54 -14.33 -3.76
CA ASP A 50 7.59 -13.22 -3.82
C ASP A 50 7.00 -12.93 -2.44
N TYR A 51 7.85 -12.33 -1.60
CA TYR A 51 7.49 -11.73 -0.31
C TYR A 51 8.49 -10.62 0.00
N LEU A 52 8.18 -9.76 0.97
CA LEU A 52 9.05 -8.67 1.46
C LEU A 52 9.13 -8.72 2.98
N LEU A 53 10.29 -8.36 3.51
CA LEU A 53 10.48 -8.09 4.93
C LEU A 53 10.29 -6.59 5.20
N PRO A 54 9.96 -6.17 6.43
CA PRO A 54 9.79 -4.75 6.77
C PRO A 54 11.00 -3.86 6.47
N ASP A 55 12.19 -4.44 6.47
CA ASP A 55 13.45 -3.75 6.16
C ASP A 55 13.76 -3.71 4.65
N ASP A 56 13.06 -4.50 3.83
CA ASP A 56 13.21 -4.51 2.37
C ASP A 56 12.55 -3.27 1.72
N VAL A 57 11.75 -2.50 2.47
CA VAL A 57 10.95 -1.38 1.92
C VAL A 57 10.89 -0.17 2.84
N ALA A 58 10.90 1.00 2.22
CA ALA A 58 10.54 2.28 2.83
C ALA A 58 9.53 2.98 1.90
N GLY A 59 8.49 3.56 2.49
CA GLY A 59 7.44 4.27 1.78
C GLY A 59 7.44 5.75 2.18
N TYR A 60 7.18 6.63 1.23
CA TYR A 60 7.09 8.06 1.47
C TYR A 60 5.85 8.61 0.79
N GLU A 61 5.16 9.53 1.46
CA GLU A 61 4.04 10.27 0.87
C GLU A 61 4.37 11.76 0.77
N PHE A 62 3.70 12.41 -0.18
CA PHE A 62 3.65 13.86 -0.26
C PHE A 62 2.46 14.36 0.55
N LYS A 63 2.74 15.13 1.59
CA LYS A 63 1.73 15.81 2.40
C LYS A 63 1.69 17.28 1.99
N LEU A 64 0.49 17.78 1.71
CA LEU A 64 0.26 19.21 1.53
C LEU A 64 0.14 19.88 2.90
N ASP A 65 0.96 20.92 3.14
CA ASP A 65 0.95 21.64 4.42
C ASP A 65 -0.30 22.54 4.56
N ALA A 66 -0.81 23.06 3.45
CA ALA A 66 -2.04 23.85 3.34
C ALA A 66 -2.58 23.82 1.90
N PRO A 67 -3.87 24.14 1.65
CA PRO A 67 -4.40 24.30 0.29
C PRO A 67 -3.60 25.36 -0.49
N GLY A 68 -3.03 24.97 -1.64
CA GLY A 68 -2.15 25.83 -2.44
C GLY A 68 -0.73 26.03 -1.88
N GLY A 69 -0.38 25.34 -0.80
CA GLY A 69 0.93 25.40 -0.15
C GLY A 69 1.98 24.47 -0.78
N ARG A 70 3.15 24.38 -0.12
CA ARG A 70 4.22 23.44 -0.50
C ARG A 70 3.85 22.02 -0.08
N SER A 71 4.45 21.05 -0.76
CA SER A 71 4.39 19.64 -0.38
C SER A 71 5.63 19.27 0.44
N THR A 72 5.43 18.58 1.55
CA THR A 72 6.47 17.95 2.35
C THR A 72 6.49 16.45 2.10
N VAL A 73 7.69 15.87 2.05
CA VAL A 73 7.87 14.42 1.95
C VAL A 73 7.94 13.86 3.37
N VAL A 74 7.05 12.94 3.69
CA VAL A 74 7.01 12.28 5.01
C VAL A 74 7.09 10.77 4.84
N GLU A 75 7.87 10.11 5.70
CA GLU A 75 7.94 8.66 5.70
C GLU A 75 6.62 8.07 6.20
N MET A 76 6.12 7.08 5.48
CA MET A 76 4.92 6.34 5.84
C MET A 76 5.22 5.43 7.03
N LYS A 77 4.27 5.34 7.98
CA LYS A 77 4.38 4.41 9.09
C LYS A 77 4.37 2.97 8.58
N LYS A 78 5.40 2.20 8.95
CA LYS A 78 5.49 0.77 8.70
C LYS A 78 4.90 -0.04 9.86
N THR A 79 4.23 -1.13 9.52
CA THR A 79 3.79 -2.18 10.45
C THR A 79 4.19 -3.54 9.86
N PRO A 80 4.26 -4.61 10.67
CA PRO A 80 4.51 -5.95 10.13
C PRO A 80 3.54 -6.38 9.02
N ARG A 81 2.32 -5.81 9.03
CA ARG A 81 1.24 -6.11 8.08
C ARG A 81 1.15 -5.16 6.88
N GLY A 82 2.07 -4.19 6.76
CA GLY A 82 2.07 -3.23 5.66
C GLY A 82 2.44 -1.81 6.05
N MET A 83 2.54 -0.96 5.03
CA MET A 83 2.68 0.49 5.14
C MET A 83 1.31 1.14 5.26
N VAL A 84 1.18 2.07 6.21
CA VAL A 84 -0.04 2.88 6.39
C VAL A 84 -0.04 4.02 5.39
N MET A 85 -1.13 4.15 4.62
CA MET A 85 -1.25 5.12 3.52
C MET A 85 -2.36 6.13 3.82
N PRO A 86 -2.11 7.11 4.71
CA PRO A 86 -3.16 7.97 5.23
C PRO A 86 -3.71 8.93 4.17
N THR A 87 -2.88 9.44 3.25
CA THR A 87 -3.36 10.33 2.18
C THR A 87 -4.33 9.62 1.25
N PHE A 88 -4.04 8.35 0.93
CA PHE A 88 -4.94 7.51 0.14
C PHE A 88 -6.26 7.22 0.88
N ASN A 89 -6.18 6.76 2.13
CA ASN A 89 -7.38 6.43 2.92
C ASN A 89 -8.32 7.64 3.05
N ARG A 90 -7.75 8.86 3.20
CA ARG A 90 -8.55 10.10 3.20
C ARG A 90 -9.22 10.38 1.87
N ALA A 91 -8.54 10.12 0.75
CA ALA A 91 -9.12 10.32 -0.57
C ALA A 91 -10.31 9.38 -0.82
N LEU A 92 -10.20 8.10 -0.43
CA LEU A 92 -11.31 7.15 -0.51
C LEU A 92 -12.50 7.56 0.35
N LEU A 93 -12.25 7.95 1.60
CA LEU A 93 -13.31 8.41 2.50
C LEU A 93 -14.06 9.61 1.92
N ARG A 94 -13.31 10.60 1.40
CA ARG A 94 -13.90 11.78 0.77
C ARG A 94 -14.73 11.43 -0.46
N LEU A 95 -14.26 10.53 -1.31
CA LEU A 95 -15.04 10.07 -2.47
C LEU A 95 -16.32 9.34 -2.03
N GLY A 96 -16.26 8.52 -0.98
CA GLY A 96 -17.44 7.89 -0.40
C GLY A 96 -18.45 8.91 0.12
N GLU A 97 -17.99 9.91 0.88
CA GLU A 97 -18.84 11.02 1.36
C GLU A 97 -19.50 11.80 0.21
N GLU A 98 -18.77 12.01 -0.90
CA GLU A 98 -19.30 12.67 -2.09
C GLU A 98 -20.38 11.83 -2.77
N VAL A 99 -20.18 10.52 -2.92
CA VAL A 99 -21.18 9.60 -3.47
C VAL A 99 -22.44 9.56 -2.61
N ASP A 100 -22.28 9.33 -1.30
CA ASP A 100 -23.40 9.25 -0.35
C ASP A 100 -24.26 10.53 -0.38
N LEU A 101 -23.62 11.71 -0.47
CA LEU A 101 -24.31 12.99 -0.57
C LEU A 101 -25.11 13.11 -1.87
N LEU A 102 -24.53 12.70 -3.00
CA LEU A 102 -25.19 12.81 -4.30
C LEU A 102 -26.37 11.85 -4.41
N ASP A 103 -26.25 10.63 -3.90
CA ASP A 103 -27.33 9.63 -3.91
C ASP A 103 -28.52 10.10 -3.05
N GLN A 104 -28.24 10.67 -1.86
CA GLN A 104 -29.26 11.29 -1.01
C GLN A 104 -29.99 12.44 -1.72
N LEU A 105 -29.28 13.27 -2.49
CA LEU A 105 -29.88 14.36 -3.24
C LEU A 105 -30.65 13.88 -4.48
N ALA A 106 -30.24 12.76 -5.08
CA ALA A 106 -30.91 12.13 -6.21
C ALA A 106 -32.17 11.35 -5.81
N GLY A 107 -32.35 11.05 -4.53
CA GLY A 107 -33.50 10.29 -4.02
C GLY A 107 -33.39 8.79 -4.26
N GLU A 108 -32.18 8.30 -4.52
CA GLU A 108 -31.88 6.87 -4.64
C GLU A 108 -31.37 6.37 -3.29
N THR A 109 -32.20 5.64 -2.55
CA THR A 109 -31.84 4.90 -1.32
C THR A 109 -32.04 3.42 -1.51
#